data_AF-A0A4Z0JFS1-F1
#
_entry.id   AF-A0A4Z0JFS1-F1
#
_cell.length_a   1.000
_cell.length_b   1.000
_cell.length_c   1.000
_cell.angle_alpha   90.00
_cell.angle_beta   90.00
_cell.angle_gamma   90.00
#
_symmetry.space_group_name_H-M   'P 1'
#
loop_
_entity.id
_entity.type
_entity.pdbx_description
1 polymer ?
#
loop_
_entity_poly.entity_id
_entity_poly.type
_entity_poly.pdbx_seq_one_letter_code
_entity_poly.pdbx_strand_id
1 'polypeptide(L)' 'MRKISVPKSIKAEDLEYDVFQGRFGELVYLKKIANPFEDEEFLRTHDLIQEETFSGPLMGKEIFD' A
#
# COMPACT_ATOMS: atom_id res chain seq x y z
N MET A 1 -14.14 -24.95 -6.52
CA MET A 1 -13.33 -24.05 -5.67
C MET A 1 -12.20 -24.85 -5.04
N ARG A 2 -10.93 -24.49 -5.27
CA ARG A 2 -9.79 -25.07 -4.54
C ARG A 2 -9.71 -24.38 -3.18
N LYS A 3 -9.65 -25.16 -2.09
CA LYS A 3 -9.48 -24.66 -0.73
C LYS A 3 -7.98 -24.62 -0.42
N ILE A 4 -7.47 -23.47 0.02
CA ILE A 4 -6.06 -23.28 0.38
C ILE A 4 -5.96 -23.25 1.90
N SER A 5 -5.02 -24.02 2.45
CA SER A 5 -4.76 -24.10 3.89
C SER A 5 -3.81 -23.00 4.29
N VAL A 6 -4.19 -22.16 5.26
CA VAL A 6 -3.32 -21.10 5.80
C VAL A 6 -2.71 -21.57 7.13
N PRO A 7 -1.40 -21.35 7.38
CA PRO A 7 -0.77 -21.64 8.67
C PRO A 7 -1.50 -21.02 9.86
N LYS A 8 -1.62 -21.76 10.97
CA LYS A 8 -2.33 -21.31 12.19
C LYS A 8 -1.74 -20.06 12.85
N SER A 9 -0.47 -19.76 12.57
CA SER A 9 0.20 -18.55 13.03
C SER A 9 -0.34 -17.27 12.38
N ILE A 10 -0.91 -17.39 11.16
CA ILE A 10 -1.59 -16.29 10.49
C ILE A 10 -3.00 -16.24 11.05
N LYS A 11 -3.27 -15.24 11.87
CA LYS A 11 -4.62 -14.90 12.28
C LYS A 11 -5.32 -14.27 11.08
N ALA A 12 -6.02 -15.09 10.30
CA ALA A 12 -7.00 -14.56 9.36
C ALA A 12 -8.09 -13.90 10.21
N GLU A 13 -8.07 -12.57 10.28
CA GLU A 13 -9.20 -11.82 10.85
C GLU A 13 -10.38 -11.92 9.85
N ASP A 14 -11.61 -11.70 10.30
CA ASP A 14 -12.82 -11.71 9.45
C ASP A 14 -12.75 -10.60 8.40
N LEU A 15 -12.01 -10.85 7.33
CA LEU A 15 -11.64 -9.85 6.35
C LEU A 15 -11.90 -10.36 4.96
N GLU A 16 -12.49 -9.49 4.16
CA GLU A 16 -12.45 -9.62 2.72
C GLU A 16 -11.02 -9.38 2.24
N TYR A 17 -10.58 -10.18 1.27
CA TYR A 17 -9.28 -10.04 0.63
C TYR A 17 -9.47 -9.92 -0.87
N ASP A 18 -8.77 -8.97 -1.46
CA ASP A 18 -8.58 -8.95 -2.90
C ASP A 18 -7.41 -9.88 -3.26
N VAL A 19 -7.60 -10.70 -4.29
CA VAL A 19 -6.65 -11.74 -4.69
C VAL A 19 -6.12 -11.45 -6.08
N PHE A 20 -4.80 -11.36 -6.17
CA PHE A 20 -4.11 -11.06 -7.42
C PHE A 20 -3.13 -12.18 -7.77
N GLN A 21 -2.93 -12.39 -9.07
CA GLN A 21 -1.86 -13.24 -9.58
C GLN A 21 -0.71 -12.35 -10.04
N GLY A 22 0.45 -12.52 -9.40
CA GLY A 22 1.67 -11.83 -9.79
C GLY A 22 2.28 -12.41 -11.07
N ARG A 23 3.31 -11.74 -11.59
CA ARG A 23 3.89 -12.04 -12.91
C ARG A 23 4.48 -13.44 -13.00
N PHE A 24 4.95 -14.02 -11.89
CA PHE A 24 5.52 -15.36 -11.85
C PHE A 24 4.55 -16.42 -11.31
N GLY A 25 3.26 -16.08 -11.21
CA GLY A 25 2.21 -17.01 -10.77
C GLY A 25 2.01 -17.06 -9.26
N GLU A 26 2.70 -16.22 -8.49
CA GLU A 26 2.43 -16.01 -7.07
C GLU A 26 1.01 -15.49 -6.85
N LEU A 27 0.35 -15.94 -5.78
CA LEU A 27 -0.93 -15.39 -5.34
C LEU A 27 -0.69 -14.43 -4.19
N VAL A 28 -1.14 -13.19 -4.35
CA VAL A 28 -1.04 -12.14 -3.34
C VAL A 28 -2.43 -11.85 -2.80
N TYR A 29 -2.58 -11.95 -1.48
CA TYR A 29 -3.80 -11.66 -0.75
C TYR A 29 -3.64 -10.32 -0.05
N LEU A 30 -4.37 -9.31 -0.52
CA LEU A 30 -4.37 -7.98 0.09
C LEU A 30 -5.64 -7.84 0.92
N LYS A 31 -5.46 -7.53 2.21
CA LYS A 31 -6.57 -7.20 3.10
C LYS A 31 -7.32 -6.02 2.50
N LYS A 32 -8.62 -6.15 2.33
CA LYS A 32 -9.46 -5.05 1.90
C LYS A 32 -9.56 -4.06 3.07
N ILE A 33 -8.78 -3.00 2.97
CA ILE A 33 -8.79 -1.90 3.93
C ILE A 33 -9.61 -0.75 3.36
N ALA A 34 -10.28 0.01 4.23
CA ALA A 34 -10.92 1.25 3.82
C ALA A 34 -9.85 2.19 3.25
N ASN A 35 -10.15 2.83 2.12
CA ASN A 35 -9.24 3.79 1.51
C ASN A 35 -9.14 5.03 2.44
N PRO A 36 -7.97 5.32 3.04
CA PRO A 36 -7.86 6.45 3.95
C PRO A 36 -8.03 7.80 3.23
N PHE A 37 -7.88 7.83 1.90
CA PHE A 37 -8.10 9.03 1.10
C PHE A 37 -9.58 9.32 0.81
N GLU A 38 -10.48 8.42 1.19
CA GLU A 38 -11.94 8.64 1.15
C GLU A 38 -12.50 9.00 2.54
N ASP A 39 -11.67 8.98 3.58
CA ASP A 39 -12.06 9.28 4.96
C ASP A 39 -11.80 10.77 5.27
N GLU A 40 -12.88 11.55 5.39
CA GLU A 40 -12.80 12.98 5.70
C GLU A 40 -12.12 13.29 7.04
N GLU A 41 -12.30 12.42 8.05
CA GLU A 41 -11.69 12.60 9.36
C GLU A 41 -10.18 12.37 9.29
N PHE A 42 -9.76 11.32 8.58
CA PHE A 42 -8.36 11.05 8.29
C PHE A 42 -7.74 12.26 7.57
N LEU A 43 -8.32 12.70 6.45
CA LEU A 43 -7.79 13.82 5.66
C LEU A 43 -7.64 15.12 6.47
N ARG A 44 -8.56 15.40 7.40
CA ARG A 44 -8.51 16.61 8.23
C ARG A 44 -7.42 16.56 9.29
N THR A 45 -7.09 15.37 9.79
CA THR A 45 -6.17 15.20 10.93
C THR A 45 -4.79 14.71 10.53
N HIS A 46 -4.65 14.24 9.29
CA HIS A 46 -3.39 13.72 8.78
C HIS A 46 -2.39 14.84 8.53
N ASP A 47 -1.14 14.62 8.92
CA ASP A 47 -0.04 15.52 8.60
C ASP A 47 0.35 15.33 7.14
N LEU A 48 0.09 16.35 6.32
CA LEU A 48 0.41 16.36 4.90
C LEU A 48 1.81 16.93 4.62
N ILE A 49 2.58 17.26 5.66
CA ILE A 49 3.94 17.74 5.52
C ILE A 49 4.84 16.54 5.24
N GLN A 50 5.24 16.39 3.98
CA GLN A 50 6.31 15.49 3.62
C GLN A 50 7.65 16.20 3.82
N GLU A 51 8.49 15.70 4.72
CA GLU A 51 9.89 16.13 4.72
C GLU A 51 10.53 15.71 3.40
N GLU A 52 11.01 16.70 2.66
CA GLU A 52 11.73 16.52 1.41
C GLU A 52 12.99 15.66 1.65
N THR A 53 12.91 14.38 1.33
CA THR A 53 14.10 13.52 1.23
C THR A 53 14.82 13.83 -0.08
N PHE A 54 15.44 15.00 -0.17
CA PHE A 54 16.37 15.31 -1.25
C PHE A 54 17.71 14.68 -0.87
N SER A 55 17.86 13.39 -1.16
CA SER A 55 19.14 12.69 -1.00
C SER A 55 19.95 12.78 -2.28
N GLY A 56 20.58 13.94 -2.53
CA GLY A 56 21.62 14.04 -3.55
C GLY A 56 22.00 15.48 -3.90
N PRO A 57 23.28 15.75 -4.24
CA PRO A 57 23.65 17.03 -4.81
C PRO A 57 22.94 17.24 -6.14
N LEU A 58 22.35 18.42 -6.32
CA LEU A 58 21.80 18.88 -7.60
C LEU A 58 22.89 18.76 -8.68
N MET A 59 22.70 17.89 -9.67
CA MET A 59 23.65 17.68 -10.77
C MET A 59 23.50 18.77 -11.85
N GLY A 60 23.51 20.05 -11.46
CA GLY A 60 23.79 21.23 -12.32
C GLY A 60 23.15 21.31 -13.71
N LYS A 61 22.04 20.62 -13.99
CA LYS A 61 21.41 20.51 -15.33
C LYS A 61 19.89 20.56 -15.28
N GLU A 62 19.33 21.17 -14.25
CA GLU A 62 17.90 21.43 -14.18
C GLU A 62 17.65 22.77 -14.88
N ILE A 63 17.19 22.69 -16.12
CA ILE A 63 16.68 23.83 -16.86
C ILE A 63 15.27 24.07 -16.36
N PHE A 64 15.05 25.21 -15.70
CA PHE A 64 13.71 25.69 -15.39
C PHE A 64 13.28 26.61 -16.55
N ASP A 65 12.21 26.21 -17.27
CA ASP A 65 11.46 27.09 -18.16
C ASP A 65 10.63 28.10 -17.36
#